data_AF-A0AB39QR91-F1
#
_entry.id   AF-A0AB39QR91-F1
#
_cell.length_a   1.000
_cell.length_b   1.000
_cell.length_c   1.000
_cell.angle_alpha   90.00
_cell.angle_beta   90.00
_cell.angle_gamma   90.00
#
_symmetry.space_group_name_H-M   'P 1'
#
loop_
_entity.id
_entity.type
_entity.pdbx_description
1 polymer ?
#
loop_
_entity_poly.entity_id
_entity_poly.type
_entity_poly.pdbx_seq_one_letter_code
_entity_poly.pdbx_strand_id
1 'polypeptide(L)' 'MTHSAPRRARVRAPELTGKGGWLNTGDKQYTLADLRGRIVVLDFWKFTTMH' A
#
# COMPACT_ATOMS: atom_id res chain seq x y z
N MET A 1 6.88 -36.95 1.80
CA MET A 1 7.72 -35.87 1.23
C MET A 1 7.00 -34.54 1.46
N THR A 2 7.37 -33.80 2.51
CA THR A 2 6.74 -32.50 2.83
C THR A 2 7.39 -31.42 1.99
N HIS A 3 6.63 -30.83 1.05
CA HIS A 3 7.11 -29.67 0.29
C HIS A 3 7.07 -28.44 1.21
N SER A 4 8.24 -27.93 1.58
CA SER A 4 8.35 -26.61 2.20
C SER A 4 8.03 -25.58 1.13
N ALA A 5 6.92 -24.84 1.28
CA ALA A 5 6.61 -23.74 0.38
C ALA A 5 7.76 -22.72 0.42
N PRO A 6 8.20 -22.18 -0.73
CA PRO A 6 9.32 -21.26 -0.78
C PRO A 6 9.05 -20.05 0.11
N ARG A 7 9.97 -19.77 1.04
CA ARG A 7 9.89 -18.60 1.91
C ARG A 7 10.03 -17.35 1.04
N ARG A 8 8.95 -16.58 0.90
CA ARG A 8 8.97 -15.30 0.18
C ARG A 8 9.95 -14.34 0.87
N ALA A 9 10.90 -13.80 0.13
CA ALA A 9 11.82 -12.80 0.65
C ALA A 9 11.04 -11.58 1.15
N ARG A 10 11.35 -11.10 2.36
CA ARG A 10 10.76 -9.87 2.90
C ARG A 10 11.49 -8.67 2.28
N VAL A 11 10.78 -7.93 1.45
CA VAL A 11 11.26 -6.65 0.91
C VAL A 11 10.62 -5.50 1.70
N ARG A 12 11.31 -4.36 1.77
CA ARG A 12 10.70 -3.14 2.30
C ARG A 12 9.70 -2.61 1.27
N ALA A 13 8.53 -2.19 1.73
CA ALA A 13 7.60 -1.47 0.88
C ALA A 13 8.23 -0.13 0.46
N PRO A 14 8.12 0.25 -0.83
CA PRO A 14 8.51 1.58 -1.29
C PRO A 14 7.55 2.64 -0.75
N GLU A 15 8.01 3.88 -0.61
CA GLU A 15 7.17 4.97 -0.15
C GLU A 15 5.98 5.21 -1.11
N LEU A 16 4.80 5.49 -0.55
CA LEU A 16 3.60 5.75 -1.33
C LEU A 16 3.64 7.18 -1.86
N THR A 17 4.02 7.33 -3.12
CA THR A 17 4.16 8.62 -3.81
C THR A 17 3.20 8.71 -4.99
N GLY A 18 2.66 9.90 -5.26
CA GLY A 18 1.70 10.11 -6.34
C GLY A 18 1.18 11.54 -6.41
N LYS A 19 0.68 11.95 -7.58
CA LYS A 19 0.05 13.26 -7.76
C LYS A 19 -1.32 13.27 -7.10
N GLY A 20 -1.66 14.37 -6.43
CA GLY A 20 -2.96 14.56 -5.76
C GLY A 20 -2.98 14.18 -4.27
N GLY A 21 -1.93 13.52 -3.76
CA GLY A 21 -1.82 13.17 -2.35
C GLY A 21 -2.91 12.20 -1.87
N TRP A 22 -3.11 12.18 -0.55
CA TRP A 22 -4.15 11.36 0.08
C TRP A 22 -5.53 12.03 0.03
N LEU A 23 -6.55 11.24 -0.24
CA LEU A 23 -7.96 11.63 -0.12
C LEU A 23 -8.52 11.10 1.20
N ASN A 24 -9.52 11.78 1.77
CA ASN A 24 -10.21 11.41 3.02
C ASN A 24 -9.33 11.39 4.28
N THR A 25 -8.23 12.16 4.31
CA THR A 25 -7.29 12.20 5.44
C THR A 25 -7.28 13.54 6.19
N GLY A 26 -8.18 14.47 5.86
CA GLY A 26 -8.17 15.82 6.43
C GLY A 26 -6.85 16.53 6.15
N ASP A 27 -6.43 16.54 4.89
CA ASP A 27 -5.18 17.11 4.36
C ASP A 27 -3.87 16.45 4.87
N LYS A 28 -3.97 15.47 5.78
CA LYS A 28 -2.80 14.74 6.27
C LYS A 28 -2.18 13.89 5.17
N GLN A 29 -0.87 14.10 4.95
CA GLN A 29 -0.05 13.26 4.08
C GLN A 29 0.60 12.16 4.91
N TYR A 30 0.16 10.92 4.72
CA TYR A 30 0.74 9.76 5.41
C TYR A 30 2.02 9.29 4.72
N THR A 31 3.02 8.96 5.54
CA THR A 31 4.17 8.15 5.14
C THR A 31 3.97 6.69 5.57
N LEU A 32 4.75 5.76 5.02
CA LEU A 32 4.78 4.38 5.51
C LEU A 32 5.24 4.27 6.98
N ALA A 33 6.04 5.23 7.46
CA ALA A 33 6.48 5.24 8.85
C ALA A 33 5.32 5.49 9.81
N ASP A 34 4.37 6.35 9.42
CA ASP A 34 3.18 6.68 10.21
C ASP A 34 2.21 5.50 10.37
N LEU A 35 2.30 4.51 9.48
CA LEU A 35 1.43 3.34 9.45
C LEU A 35 2.05 2.10 10.12
N ARG A 36 3.24 2.22 10.70
CA ARG A 36 3.91 1.10 11.39
C ARG A 36 3.06 0.59 12.57
N GLY A 37 3.14 -0.71 12.81
CA GLY A 37 2.33 -1.39 13.83
C GLY A 37 0.89 -1.70 13.38
N ARG A 38 0.53 -1.39 12.13
CA ARG A 38 -0.77 -1.69 11.54
C ARG A 38 -0.62 -2.66 10.37
N ILE A 39 -1.68 -3.41 10.10
CA ILE A 39 -1.84 -4.12 8.83
C ILE A 39 -2.40 -3.13 7.82
N VAL A 40 -1.69 -2.96 6.70
CA VAL A 40 -2.09 -2.07 5.60
C VAL A 40 -2.41 -2.92 4.38
N VAL A 41 -3.57 -2.69 3.78
CA VAL A 41 -3.97 -3.28 2.50
C VAL A 41 -3.90 -2.20 1.43
N LEU A 42 -3.15 -2.45 0.37
CA LEU A 42 -3.08 -1.59 -0.80
C LEU A 42 -3.97 -2.18 -1.89
N ASP A 43 -4.99 -1.42 -2.30
CA ASP A 43 -5.90 -1.78 -3.37
C ASP A 43 -5.69 -0.84 -4.57
N PHE A 44 -5.32 -1.42 -5.71
CA PHE A 44 -4.94 -0.67 -6.91
C PHE A 44 -6.12 -0.64 -7.87
N TRP A 45 -6.70 0.56 -8.05
CA TRP A 45 -7.88 0.76 -8.87
C TRP A 45 -7.74 2.03 -9.73
N LYS A 46 -8.58 2.14 -10.75
CA LYS A 46 -8.69 3.32 -11.61
C LYS A 46 -10.16 3.69 -11.72
N PHE A 47 -10.50 4.95 -11.49
CA PHE A 47 -11.82 5.45 -11.87
C PHE A 47 -11.89 5.53 -13.41
N THR A 48 -12.92 4.95 -14.01
CA THR A 48 -13.25 5.18 -15.41
C THR A 48 -14.60 5.88 -15.45
N THR A 49 -14.65 7.04 -16.09
CA THR A 49 -15.93 7.65 -16.44
C THR A 49 -16.49 6.82 -17.59
N MET A 50 -17.61 6.13 -17.37
CA MET A 50 -18.41 5.65 -18.49
C MET A 50 -19.18 6.86 -19.02
N HIS A 51 -18.89 7.26 -20.26
CA HIS A 51 -19.87 7.84 -21.17
C HIS A 51 -19.82 7.03 -22.46
#